data_AF-X5MCD8-F1
#
_entry.id   AF-X5MCD8-F1
#
_cell.length_a   1.000
_cell.length_b   1.000
_cell.length_c   1.000
_cell.angle_alpha   90.00
_cell.angle_beta   90.00
_cell.angle_gamma   90.00
#
_symmetry.space_group_name_H-M   'P 1'
#
loop_
_entity.id
_entity.type
_entity.pdbx_description
1 polymer ?
#
loop_
_entity_poly.entity_id
_entity_poly.type
_entity_poly.pdbx_seq_one_letter_code
_entity_poly.pdbx_strand_id
1 'polypeptide(L)'
;MEVPGTVKRLASRIIHDDRKPIERWLGSQRSYVRKEADRILAIDGGGGWKDKIRLLAIPSPLLVLGYCLFWKGCILDGRAGLHYALQRCYAELLLSLELLDRRLSGRPDEKGPNREC
;
A
#
# COMPACT_ATOMS: atom_id res chain seq x y z
N MET A 1 -19.38 -24.41 1.35
CA MET A 1 -19.94 -24.60 2.70
C MET A 1 -20.58 -23.28 3.08
N GLU A 2 -21.90 -23.18 2.90
CA GLU A 2 -22.67 -21.97 3.24
C GLU A 2 -23.09 -22.08 4.70
N VAL A 3 -22.74 -21.08 5.52
CA VAL A 3 -23.15 -21.01 6.92
C VAL A 3 -24.45 -20.21 6.96
N PRO A 4 -25.59 -20.82 7.33
CA PRO A 4 -26.84 -20.08 7.46
C PRO A 4 -26.74 -19.12 8.66
N GLY A 5 -26.83 -17.82 8.39
CA GLY A 5 -26.78 -16.77 9.42
C GLY A 5 -27.41 -15.47 8.94
N THR A 6 -28.16 -14.80 9.83
CA THR A 6 -28.80 -13.53 9.51
C THR A 6 -27.77 -12.39 9.52
N VAL A 7 -27.49 -11.83 8.34
CA VAL A 7 -26.67 -10.62 8.22
C VAL A 7 -27.48 -9.42 8.72
N LYS A 8 -27.03 -8.78 9.80
CA LYS A 8 -27.62 -7.55 10.33
C LYS A 8 -26.67 -6.38 10.16
N ARG A 9 -27.24 -5.18 9.98
CA ARG A 9 -26.48 -3.94 9.91
C ARG A 9 -26.02 -3.55 11.31
N LEU A 10 -24.70 -3.45 11.50
CA LEU A 10 -24.13 -2.99 12.76
C LEU A 10 -24.49 -1.51 12.97
N ALA A 11 -25.24 -1.21 14.03
CA ALA A 11 -25.71 0.15 14.34
C ALA A 11 -24.65 1.01 15.06
N SER A 12 -23.57 0.40 15.57
CA SER A 12 -22.50 1.11 16.27
C SER A 12 -21.43 1.63 15.30
N ARG A 13 -20.83 2.78 15.67
CA ARG A 13 -19.70 3.34 14.94
C ARG A 13 -18.46 2.50 15.23
N ILE A 14 -17.94 1.81 14.21
CA ILE A 14 -16.64 1.14 14.32
C ILE A 14 -15.56 2.22 14.33
N ILE A 15 -15.03 2.50 15.53
CA ILE A 15 -13.87 3.38 15.68
C ILE A 15 -12.64 2.48 15.56
N HIS A 16 -12.03 2.47 14.37
CA HIS A 16 -10.77 1.78 14.18
C HIS A 16 -9.63 2.64 14.74
N ASP A 17 -9.14 2.30 15.93
CA ASP A 17 -7.86 2.83 16.42
C ASP A 17 -6.72 2.01 15.78
N ASP A 18 -6.40 2.30 14.51
CA ASP A 18 -5.33 1.64 13.76
C ASP A 18 -3.94 2.18 14.13
N ARG A 19 -3.74 2.55 15.41
CA ARG A 19 -2.42 2.85 15.98
C ARG A 19 -1.62 1.55 16.09
N LYS A 20 -1.19 1.04 14.94
CA LYS A 20 -0.25 -0.07 14.88
C LYS A 20 1.15 0.44 15.18
N PRO A 21 1.95 -0.31 15.97
CA PRO A 21 3.40 -0.09 16.03
C PRO A 21 3.98 -0.04 14.63
N ILE A 22 4.97 0.84 14.41
CA ILE A 22 5.52 1.12 13.08
C ILE A 22 6.10 -0.15 12.43
N GLU A 23 6.65 -1.06 13.22
CA GLU A 23 7.21 -2.34 12.77
C GLU A 23 6.12 -3.25 12.20
N ARG A 24 4.97 -3.32 12.88
CA ARG A 24 3.82 -4.12 12.43
C ARG A 24 3.19 -3.50 11.18
N TRP A 25 3.08 -2.18 11.15
CA TRP A 25 2.62 -1.45 9.98
C TRP A 25 3.54 -1.72 8.78
N LEU A 26 4.85 -1.62 8.96
CA LEU A 26 5.86 -1.85 7.92
C LEU A 26 5.83 -3.29 7.38
N GLY A 27 5.73 -4.29 8.26
CA GLY A 27 5.58 -5.69 7.84
C GLY A 27 4.29 -5.94 7.04
N SER A 28 3.21 -5.24 7.41
CA SER A 28 1.95 -5.28 6.66
C SER A 28 2.08 -4.61 5.30
N GLN A 29 2.75 -3.45 5.22
CA GLN A 29 3.00 -2.73 3.97
C GLN A 29 3.84 -3.56 3.01
N ARG A 30 4.91 -4.22 3.48
CA ARG A 30 5.73 -5.10 2.64
C ARG A 30 4.89 -6.22 2.00
N SER A 31 4.05 -6.88 2.80
CA SER A 31 3.18 -7.95 2.30
C SER A 31 2.14 -7.44 1.30
N TYR A 32 1.60 -6.24 1.53
CA TYR A 32 0.65 -5.59 0.63
C TYR A 32 1.33 -5.20 -0.69
N VAL A 33 2.49 -4.57 -0.63
CA VAL A 33 3.28 -4.14 -1.78
C VAL A 33 3.66 -5.33 -2.67
N ARG A 34 4.11 -6.44 -2.09
CA ARG A 34 4.43 -7.66 -2.86
C ARG A 34 3.24 -8.14 -3.69
N LYS A 35 2.06 -8.25 -3.05
CA LYS A 35 0.81 -8.67 -3.70
C LYS A 35 0.32 -7.68 -4.75
N GLU A 36 0.47 -6.38 -4.48
CA GLU A 36 0.08 -5.33 -5.42
C GLU A 36 1.02 -5.32 -6.63
N ALA A 37 2.32 -5.51 -6.43
CA ALA A 37 3.30 -5.67 -7.50
C ALA A 37 3.01 -6.92 -8.34
N ASP A 38 2.69 -8.05 -7.70
CA ASP A 38 2.27 -9.28 -8.39
C ASP A 38 1.03 -9.02 -9.26
N ARG A 39 0.02 -8.30 -8.73
CA ARG A 39 -1.19 -7.93 -9.47
C ARG A 39 -0.87 -7.01 -10.65
N ILE A 40 -0.05 -5.98 -10.45
CA ILE A 40 0.30 -5.00 -11.50
C ILE A 40 1.12 -5.65 -12.61
N LEU A 41 2.01 -6.58 -12.29
CA LEU A 41 2.81 -7.32 -13.27
C LEU A 41 2.01 -8.42 -13.98
N ALA A 42 1.06 -9.05 -13.31
CA ALA A 42 0.17 -10.04 -13.91
C ALA A 42 -0.82 -9.42 -14.91
N ILE A 43 -1.18 -8.14 -14.72
CA ILE A 43 -2.00 -7.37 -15.67
C ILE A 43 -1.04 -6.63 -16.60
N ASP A 44 -0.64 -7.31 -17.69
CA ASP A 44 0.24 -6.78 -18.72
C ASP A 44 -0.21 -5.38 -19.20
N GLY A 45 0.43 -4.32 -18.70
CA GLY A 45 0.15 -2.93 -19.09
C GLY A 45 -0.75 -2.07 -18.18
N GLY A 46 -1.13 -2.54 -16.99
CA GLY A 46 -1.71 -1.69 -15.94
C GLY A 46 -3.23 -1.42 -16.06
N GLY A 47 -3.95 -1.71 -14.98
CA GLY A 47 -5.36 -1.40 -14.82
C GLY A 47 -5.65 0.10 -14.78
N GLY A 48 -6.07 0.67 -15.90
CA GLY A 48 -6.48 2.08 -15.97
C GLY A 48 -5.35 3.10 -15.70
N TRP A 49 -5.67 4.37 -15.95
CA TRP A 49 -4.78 5.54 -15.81
C TRP A 49 -4.04 5.66 -14.47
N LYS A 50 -4.64 5.24 -13.35
CA LYS A 50 -3.99 5.28 -12.02
C LYS A 50 -2.84 4.29 -11.90
N ASP A 51 -2.99 3.08 -12.46
CA ASP A 51 -1.93 2.08 -12.41
C ASP A 51 -0.79 2.42 -13.36
N LYS A 52 -1.08 3.11 -14.49
CA LYS A 52 -0.06 3.69 -15.37
C LYS A 52 0.80 4.75 -14.67
N ILE A 53 0.20 5.58 -13.81
CA ILE A 53 0.94 6.55 -12.99
C ILE A 53 1.80 5.84 -11.93
N ARG A 54 1.30 4.73 -11.36
CA ARG A 54 2.08 3.90 -10.43
C ARG A 54 3.26 3.21 -11.11
N LEU A 55 3.10 2.80 -12.37
CA LEU A 55 4.17 2.26 -13.22
C LEU A 55 5.27 3.28 -13.55
N LEU A 56 5.00 4.59 -13.42
CA LEU A 56 6.01 5.65 -13.56
C LEU A 56 6.96 5.73 -12.34
N ALA A 57 6.68 4.99 -11.25
CA ALA A 57 7.49 4.73 -10.05
C ALA A 57 8.02 5.95 -9.27
N ILE A 58 8.71 6.89 -9.91
CA ILE A 58 9.46 7.95 -9.24
C ILE A 58 8.61 9.19 -8.88
N PRO A 59 7.69 9.72 -9.72
CA PRO A 59 6.92 10.90 -9.36
C PRO A 59 5.70 10.59 -8.48
N SER A 60 5.22 9.34 -8.49
CA SER A 60 3.98 8.93 -7.78
C SER A 60 4.02 9.23 -6.26
N PRO A 61 5.10 8.88 -5.52
CA PRO A 61 5.16 9.12 -4.07
C PRO A 61 5.17 10.62 -3.73
N LEU A 62 5.90 11.42 -4.51
CA LEU A 62 6.01 12.87 -4.32
C LEU A 62 4.70 13.58 -4.66
N LEU A 63 4.00 13.14 -5.71
CA LEU A 63 2.69 13.68 -6.07
C LEU A 63 1.63 13.34 -5.01
N VAL A 64 1.65 12.13 -4.46
CA VAL A 64 0.75 11.74 -3.37
C VAL A 64 1.04 12.52 -2.08
N LEU A 65 2.32 12.76 -1.77
CA LEU A 65 2.72 13.58 -0.63
C LEU A 65 2.23 15.03 -0.81
N GLY A 66 2.47 15.64 -1.98
CA GLY A 66 1.95 16.97 -2.30
C GLY A 66 0.42 17.04 -2.25
N TYR A 67 -0.27 16.06 -2.82
CA TYR A 67 -1.74 15.97 -2.76
C TYR A 67 -2.24 15.84 -1.32
N CYS A 68 -1.61 14.99 -0.49
CA CYS A 68 -2.02 14.83 0.91
C CYS A 68 -1.78 16.10 1.74
N LEU A 69 -0.63 16.77 1.59
CA LEU A 69 -0.32 17.97 2.34
C LEU A 69 -1.14 19.18 1.91
N PHE A 70 -1.21 19.45 0.60
CA PHE A 70 -1.81 20.68 0.07
C PHE A 70 -3.30 20.53 -0.27
N TRP A 71 -3.72 19.40 -0.85
CA TRP A 71 -5.10 19.24 -1.32
C TRP A 71 -6.04 18.66 -0.26
N LYS A 72 -5.58 17.67 0.51
CA LYS A 72 -6.34 17.09 1.61
C LYS A 72 -6.29 17.94 2.89
N GLY A 73 -5.46 18.98 2.93
CA GLY A 73 -5.29 19.81 4.10
C GLY A 73 -4.69 19.07 5.29
N CYS A 74 -3.97 17.96 5.09
CA CYS A 74 -3.37 17.20 6.19
C CYS A 74 -2.32 18.03 6.98
N ILE A 75 -1.83 19.13 6.40
CA ILE A 75 -1.01 20.11 7.13
C ILE A 75 -1.82 20.88 8.19
N LEU A 76 -3.14 21.02 8.00
CA LEU A 76 -4.08 21.65 8.94
C LEU A 76 -4.55 20.68 10.03
N ASP A 77 -4.48 19.37 9.81
CA ASP A 77 -4.72 18.30 10.80
C ASP A 77 -3.57 18.12 11.81
N GLY A 78 -2.50 18.91 11.70
CA GLY A 78 -1.36 18.89 12.60
C GLY A 78 -0.50 17.61 12.50
N ARG A 79 0.02 17.13 13.64
CA ARG A 79 1.01 16.03 13.70
C ARG A 79 0.45 14.70 13.20
N ALA A 80 -0.83 14.44 13.41
CA ALA A 80 -1.49 13.21 12.97
C ALA A 80 -1.65 13.17 11.44
N GLY A 81 -2.05 14.31 10.84
CA GLY A 81 -2.12 14.46 9.38
C GLY A 81 -0.75 14.31 8.71
N LEU A 82 0.29 14.91 9.31
CA LEU A 82 1.66 14.75 8.82
C LEU A 82 2.15 13.30 8.92
N HIS A 83 1.91 12.62 10.04
CA HIS A 83 2.27 11.22 10.21
C HIS A 83 1.57 10.32 9.18
N TYR A 84 0.28 10.57 8.92
CA TYR A 84 -0.47 9.85 7.89
C TYR A 84 0.07 10.13 6.48
N ALA A 85 0.38 11.39 6.14
CA ALA A 85 0.94 11.76 4.85
C ALA A 85 2.31 11.09 4.61
N LEU A 86 3.16 11.05 5.64
CA LEU A 86 4.45 10.34 5.60
C LEU A 86 4.27 8.84 5.43
N GLN A 87 3.37 8.20 6.19
CA GLN A 87 3.03 6.78 6.02
C GLN A 87 2.56 6.47 4.59
N ARG A 88 1.70 7.34 4.02
CA ARG A 88 1.20 7.15 2.66
C ARG A 88 2.31 7.30 1.62
N CYS A 89 3.16 8.32 1.76
CA CYS A 89 4.31 8.51 0.88
C CYS A 89 5.28 7.33 0.95
N TYR A 90 5.55 6.81 2.16
CA TYR A 90 6.43 5.67 2.36
C TYR A 90 5.86 4.40 1.71
N ALA A 91 4.55 4.15 1.83
CA ALA A 91 3.91 3.00 1.19
C ALA A 91 4.00 3.07 -0.35
N GLU A 92 3.79 4.25 -0.94
CA GLU A 92 3.95 4.45 -2.38
C GLU A 92 5.42 4.29 -2.81
N LEU A 93 6.38 4.80 -2.02
CA LEU A 93 7.82 4.62 -2.28
C LEU A 93 8.22 3.14 -2.23
N LEU A 94 7.72 2.38 -1.25
CA LEU A 94 7.99 0.96 -1.11
C LEU A 94 7.46 0.18 -2.32
N LEU A 95 6.27 0.53 -2.82
CA LEU A 95 5.71 -0.06 -4.04
C LEU A 95 6.56 0.24 -5.27
N SER A 96 6.99 1.49 -5.42
CA SER A 96 7.85 1.90 -6.53
C SER A 96 9.21 1.20 -6.50
N LEU A 97 9.80 1.04 -5.31
CA LEU A 97 11.06 0.32 -5.14
C LEU A 97 10.90 -1.17 -5.46
N GLU A 98 9.86 -1.84 -4.96
CA GLU A 98 9.58 -3.25 -5.27
C GLU A 98 9.39 -3.47 -6.79
N LEU A 99 8.66 -2.57 -7.45
CA LEU A 99 8.44 -2.66 -8.89
C LEU A 99 9.73 -2.42 -9.69
N LEU A 100 10.54 -1.46 -9.26
CA LEU A 100 11.85 -1.18 -9.86
C LEU A 100 12.83 -2.34 -9.65
N ASP A 101 12.87 -2.88 -8.44
CA ASP A 101 13.71 -4.02 -8.08
C ASP A 101 13.38 -5.25 -8.93
N ARG A 102 12.09 -5.55 -9.13
CA ARG A 102 11.66 -6.65 -10.01
C ARG A 102 11.99 -6.39 -11.49
N ARG A 103 11.87 -5.14 -11.95
CA ARG A 103 12.25 -4.76 -13.33
C ARG A 103 13.76 -4.85 -13.57
N LEU A 104 14.57 -4.42 -12.62
CA LEU A 104 16.03 -4.47 -12.69
C LEU A 104 16.56 -5.89 -12.48
N SER A 105 15.98 -6.63 -11.55
CA SER A 105 16.45 -7.96 -11.19
C SER A 105 16.19 -9.00 -12.26
N GLY A 106 15.11 -8.88 -13.06
CA GLY A 106 14.80 -9.81 -14.16
C GLY A 106 14.82 -11.30 -13.77
N ARG A 107 14.83 -11.61 -12.47
CA ARG A 107 15.01 -12.93 -11.89
C ARG A 107 13.67 -13.37 -11.33
N PRO A 108 13.19 -14.57 -11.69
CA PRO A 108 12.08 -15.17 -10.97
C PRO A 108 12.53 -15.35 -9.51
N ASP A 109 11.81 -14.68 -8.61
CA ASP A 109 11.84 -14.77 -7.15
C ASP A 109 12.76 -15.86 -6.59
N GLU A 110 13.96 -15.46 -6.15
CA GLU A 110 14.82 -16.33 -5.36
C GLU A 110 14.20 -16.48 -3.97
N LYS A 111 13.41 -17.55 -3.82
CA LYS A 111 12.97 -18.21 -2.58
C LYS A 111 12.74 -17.29 -1.39
N GLY A 112 11.46 -16.98 -1.15
CA GLY A 112 10.97 -16.72 0.21
C GLY A 112 11.43 -17.84 1.17
N PRO A 113 11.74 -17.50 2.43
CA PRO A 113 12.48 -18.38 3.33
C PRO A 113 11.77 -19.73 3.48
N ASN A 114 12.55 -20.78 3.21
CA ASN A 114 12.24 -22.17 3.53
C ASN A 114 11.73 -22.24 4.97
N ARG A 115 10.42 -22.36 5.15
CA ARG A 115 9.88 -22.80 6.44
C ARG A 115 9.87 -24.31 6.37
N GLU A 116 10.99 -24.88 6.79
CA GLU A 116 11.11 -26.29 7.10
C GLU A 116 10.06 -26.65 8.16
N CYS A 117 9.19 -27.59 7.82
CA CYS A 117 8.41 -28.42 8.71
C CYS A 117 8.53 -29.85 8.22
#